data_AF-A0A833LL80-F1
#
_entry.id   AF-A0A833LL80-F1
#
_cell.length_a   1.000
_cell.length_b   1.000
_cell.length_c   1.000
_cell.angle_alpha   90.00
_cell.angle_beta   90.00
_cell.angle_gamma   90.00
#
_symmetry.space_group_name_H-M   'P 1'
#
loop_
_entity.id
_entity.type
_entity.pdbx_description
1 polymer ?
#
loop_
_entity_poly.entity_id
_entity_poly.type
_entity_poly.pdbx_seq_one_letter_code
_entity_poly.pdbx_strand_id
1 'polypeptide(L)'
;MSDIPLFPDFASRSLRLDTLVRLRWLAVAGQTAAVVVVFFVLGFPLPIWLCLALIALSALLNLTLRVRYPSSLRLRSVAASFLLAYDVLQLGGLLFLTGGLDNPFIILLLVPVVVSATTLAPRPTMLLSLLVVTVASGLGLAHGPLPWYPGAQLTLPPIYSAGGWVALVSACAFTGIYTFRVAEEARQLAKALNATEMVLAREQHLSALDGLAAAAAHELGTPLATIALVARELERAIPPDSEHADDIALLNSQAQRCRDILAKITSLSDEGDY
;
A
#
# COMPACT_ATOMS: atom_id res chain seq x y z
N MET A 1 -23.75 -16.71 -22.44
CA MET A 1 -23.88 -15.44 -21.69
C MET A 1 -23.31 -15.72 -20.31
N SER A 2 -22.00 -15.56 -20.19
CA SER A 2 -21.19 -15.94 -19.03
C SER A 2 -21.24 -14.85 -17.98
N ASP A 3 -21.57 -15.22 -16.75
CA ASP A 3 -21.58 -14.36 -15.58
C ASP A 3 -20.24 -13.62 -15.42
N ILE A 4 -20.28 -12.32 -15.72
CA ILE A 4 -19.23 -11.38 -15.35
C ILE A 4 -19.46 -11.07 -13.86
N PRO A 5 -18.53 -11.38 -12.95
CA PRO A 5 -18.67 -10.94 -11.57
C PRO A 5 -18.57 -9.40 -11.54
N LEU A 6 -19.73 -8.77 -11.38
CA LEU A 6 -19.95 -7.33 -11.41
C LEU A 6 -19.54 -6.65 -10.09
N PHE A 7 -18.36 -6.92 -9.52
CA PHE A 7 -17.74 -6.04 -8.51
C PHE A 7 -16.23 -6.29 -8.46
N PRO A 8 -15.36 -5.28 -8.69
CA PRO A 8 -13.97 -5.41 -8.30
C PRO A 8 -13.92 -5.55 -6.78
N ASP A 9 -13.42 -6.67 -6.29
CA ASP A 9 -13.15 -6.89 -4.87
C ASP A 9 -12.31 -5.71 -4.36
N PHE A 10 -12.93 -4.90 -3.50
CA PHE A 10 -12.40 -3.62 -3.05
C PHE A 10 -11.03 -3.83 -2.43
N ALA A 11 -9.96 -3.51 -3.19
CA ALA A 11 -8.57 -3.36 -2.76
C ALA A 11 -8.34 -3.87 -1.34
N SER A 12 -8.09 -5.18 -1.19
CA SER A 12 -7.97 -5.82 0.12
C SER A 12 -6.88 -5.13 0.93
N ARG A 13 -7.33 -4.23 1.82
CA ARG A 13 -6.53 -3.53 2.83
C ARG A 13 -5.83 -4.61 3.63
N SER A 14 -4.59 -4.87 3.26
CA SER A 14 -3.83 -6.00 3.74
C SER A 14 -2.52 -5.48 4.30
N LEU A 15 -2.46 -5.54 5.62
CA LEU A 15 -1.28 -5.18 6.38
C LEU A 15 -0.20 -6.22 6.10
N ARG A 16 1.00 -5.77 5.70
CA ARG A 16 2.14 -6.67 5.61
C ARG A 16 2.48 -7.16 7.01
N LEU A 17 2.57 -8.48 7.18
CA LEU A 17 2.87 -9.08 8.48
C LEU A 17 4.17 -8.53 9.08
N ASP A 18 5.19 -8.30 8.25
CA ASP A 18 6.47 -7.76 8.70
C ASP A 18 6.36 -6.37 9.35
N THR A 19 5.56 -5.46 8.75
CA THR A 19 5.32 -4.12 9.32
C THR A 19 4.67 -4.22 10.69
N LEU A 20 3.66 -5.09 10.84
CA LEU A 20 2.99 -5.31 12.12
C LEU A 20 3.95 -5.88 13.17
N VAL A 21 4.68 -6.94 12.82
CA VAL A 21 5.59 -7.61 13.74
C VAL A 21 6.71 -6.66 14.19
N ARG A 22 7.23 -5.80 13.32
CA ARG A 22 8.22 -4.77 13.71
C ARG A 22 7.67 -3.78 14.73
N LEU A 23 6.45 -3.26 14.52
CA LEU A 23 5.81 -2.35 15.47
C LEU A 23 5.58 -3.03 16.83
N ARG A 24 5.20 -4.31 16.82
CA ARG A 24 5.01 -5.08 18.06
C ARG A 24 6.34 -5.38 18.77
N TRP A 25 7.44 -5.60 18.05
CA TRP A 25 8.77 -5.70 18.65
C TRP A 25 9.22 -4.39 19.30
N LEU A 26 8.93 -3.25 18.67
CA LEU A 26 9.17 -1.94 19.26
C LEU A 26 8.36 -1.76 20.56
N ALA A 27 7.09 -2.17 20.56
CA ALA A 27 6.25 -2.14 21.76
C ALA A 27 6.79 -3.06 22.87
N VAL A 28 7.18 -4.30 22.54
CA VAL A 28 7.79 -5.24 23.50
C VAL A 28 9.07 -4.64 24.11
N ALA A 29 9.96 -4.08 23.28
CA ALA A 29 11.18 -3.45 23.76
C ALA A 29 10.88 -2.24 24.67
N GLY A 30 9.97 -1.36 24.25
CA GLY A 30 9.57 -0.18 25.03
C GLY A 30 8.90 -0.53 26.36
N GLN A 31 7.95 -1.48 26.35
CA GLN A 31 7.28 -1.98 27.56
C GLN A 31 8.28 -2.63 28.52
N THR A 32 9.20 -3.46 28.00
CA THR A 32 10.25 -4.10 28.82
C THR A 32 11.14 -3.03 29.46
N ALA A 33 11.61 -2.06 28.66
CA ALA A 33 12.44 -0.97 29.16
C ALA A 33 11.71 -0.16 30.24
N ALA A 34 10.45 0.22 30.00
CA ALA A 34 9.65 0.96 30.98
C ALA A 34 9.52 0.19 32.30
N VAL A 35 9.16 -1.10 32.25
CA VAL A 35 9.00 -1.93 33.46
C VAL A 35 10.32 -2.08 34.21
N VAL A 36 11.43 -2.35 33.50
CA VAL A 36 12.76 -2.50 34.10
C VAL A 36 13.24 -1.19 34.73
N VAL A 37 13.06 -0.06 34.05
CA VAL A 37 13.43 1.26 34.58
C VAL A 37 12.60 1.61 35.82
N VAL A 38 11.29 1.43 35.77
CA VAL A 38 10.41 1.74 36.92
C VAL A 38 10.75 0.85 38.13
N PHE A 39 11.06 -0.42 37.91
CA PHE A 39 11.38 -1.34 38.99
C PHE A 39 12.80 -1.14 39.56
N PHE A 40 13.82 -1.14 38.71
CA PHE A 40 15.23 -1.14 39.15
C PHE A 40 15.83 0.25 39.32
N VAL A 41 15.42 1.23 38.51
CA VAL A 41 16.00 2.59 38.54
C VAL A 41 15.18 3.50 39.46
N LEU A 42 13.85 3.50 39.32
CA LEU A 42 12.98 4.31 40.20
C LEU A 42 12.69 3.62 41.54
N GLY A 43 12.84 2.29 41.62
CA GLY A 43 12.60 1.54 42.85
C GLY A 43 11.13 1.43 43.24
N PHE A 44 10.19 1.59 42.29
CA PHE A 44 8.77 1.56 42.60
C PHE A 44 8.27 0.11 42.75
N PRO A 45 7.40 -0.17 43.74
CA PRO A 45 6.83 -1.49 43.93
C PRO A 45 5.79 -1.74 42.83
N LEU A 46 6.06 -2.73 41.98
CA LEU A 46 5.13 -3.19 40.95
C LEU A 46 5.21 -4.71 40.79
N PRO A 47 4.13 -5.38 40.33
CA PRO A 47 4.12 -6.82 40.12
C PRO A 47 4.92 -7.21 38.87
N ILE A 48 6.26 -7.08 38.95
CA ILE A 48 7.18 -7.21 37.81
C ILE A 48 6.99 -8.54 37.05
N TRP A 49 6.78 -9.64 37.76
CA TRP A 49 6.58 -10.95 37.13
C TRP A 49 5.32 -11.02 36.27
N LEU A 50 4.21 -10.41 36.71
CA LEU A 50 2.98 -10.35 35.92
C LEU A 50 3.16 -9.45 34.70
N CYS A 51 3.83 -8.31 34.85
CA CYS A 51 4.13 -7.41 33.73
C CYS A 51 5.02 -8.10 32.69
N LEU A 52 6.12 -8.73 33.12
CA LEU A 52 7.02 -9.47 32.23
C LEU A 52 6.33 -10.67 31.59
N ALA A 53 5.41 -11.36 32.29
CA ALA A 53 4.64 -12.44 31.70
C ALA A 53 3.71 -11.96 30.56
N LEU A 54 3.01 -10.84 30.73
CA LEU A 54 2.20 -10.24 29.66
C LEU A 54 3.04 -9.81 28.46
N ILE A 55 4.21 -9.21 28.71
CA ILE A 55 5.15 -8.81 27.66
C ILE A 55 5.71 -10.04 26.94
N ALA A 56 6.09 -11.08 27.69
CA ALA A 56 6.61 -12.34 27.14
C ALA A 56 5.57 -13.05 26.27
N LEU A 57 4.29 -13.02 26.65
CA LEU A 57 3.21 -13.58 25.83
C LEU A 57 3.09 -12.86 24.48
N SER A 58 3.22 -11.53 24.48
CA SER A 58 3.26 -10.73 23.24
C SER A 58 4.47 -11.07 22.38
N ALA A 59 5.66 -11.19 23.00
CA ALA A 59 6.88 -11.59 22.33
C ALA A 59 6.78 -13.01 21.72
N LEU A 60 6.20 -13.97 22.45
CA LEU A 60 5.98 -15.34 21.99
C LEU A 60 5.02 -15.39 20.80
N LEU A 61 3.94 -14.61 20.85
CA LEU A 61 3.01 -14.48 19.73
C LEU A 61 3.73 -13.93 18.50
N ASN A 62 4.56 -12.90 18.65
CA ASN A 62 5.36 -12.34 17.55
C ASN A 62 6.35 -13.36 16.97
N LEU A 63 7.03 -14.12 17.82
CA LEU A 63 7.97 -15.17 17.39
C LEU A 63 7.23 -16.27 16.62
N THR A 64 6.07 -16.71 17.13
CA THR A 64 5.23 -17.72 16.48
C THR A 64 4.77 -17.25 15.09
N LEU A 65 4.32 -16.00 14.98
CA LEU A 65 3.94 -15.42 13.69
C LEU A 65 5.11 -15.38 12.70
N ARG A 66 6.31 -15.03 13.17
CA ARG A 66 7.53 -14.96 12.35
C ARG A 66 8.00 -16.32 11.86
N VAL A 67 7.90 -17.35 12.71
CA VAL A 67 8.30 -18.72 12.35
C VAL A 67 7.27 -19.40 11.46
N ARG A 68 5.97 -19.14 11.69
CA ARG A 68 4.89 -19.85 11.00
C ARG A 68 4.55 -19.28 9.64
N TYR A 69 4.77 -17.99 9.41
CA TYR A 69 4.34 -17.30 8.20
C TYR A 69 5.50 -16.54 7.53
N PRO A 70 5.58 -16.54 6.18
CA PRO A 70 6.59 -15.78 5.47
C PRO A 70 6.37 -14.27 5.62
N SER A 71 7.45 -13.50 5.67
CA SER A 71 7.39 -12.03 5.86
C SER A 71 6.66 -11.28 4.73
N SER A 72 6.54 -11.88 3.55
CA SER A 72 5.79 -11.36 2.41
C SER A 72 4.28 -11.54 2.54
N LEU A 73 3.81 -12.30 3.54
CA LEU A 73 2.38 -12.56 3.74
C LEU A 73 1.63 -11.25 4.03
N ARG A 74 0.61 -11.02 3.22
CA ARG A 74 -0.37 -9.95 3.39
C ARG A 74 -1.52 -10.49 4.24
N LEU A 75 -1.68 -9.95 5.45
CA LEU A 75 -2.71 -10.41 6.37
C LEU A 75 -4.09 -10.01 5.85
N ARG A 76 -5.04 -10.95 5.92
CA ARG A 76 -6.46 -10.66 5.72
C ARG A 76 -6.92 -9.69 6.82
N SER A 77 -7.80 -8.74 6.47
CA SER A 77 -8.27 -7.70 7.39
C SER A 77 -8.70 -8.24 8.75
N VAL A 78 -9.41 -9.37 8.78
CA VAL A 78 -9.88 -10.01 10.03
C VAL A 78 -8.73 -10.44 10.93
N ALA A 79 -7.69 -11.08 10.39
CA ALA A 79 -6.56 -11.55 11.19
C ALA A 79 -5.76 -10.37 11.77
N ALA A 80 -5.56 -9.32 10.99
CA ALA A 80 -4.93 -8.09 11.46
C ALA A 80 -5.75 -7.41 12.58
N SER A 81 -7.08 -7.37 12.45
CA SER A 81 -7.95 -6.83 13.51
C SER A 81 -7.83 -7.60 14.83
N PHE A 82 -7.77 -8.94 14.79
CA PHE A 82 -7.58 -9.74 15.99
C PHE A 82 -6.23 -9.49 16.67
N LEU A 83 -5.16 -9.33 15.88
CA LEU A 83 -3.83 -9.02 16.42
C LEU A 83 -3.79 -7.64 17.10
N LEU A 84 -4.39 -6.63 16.48
CA LEU A 84 -4.49 -5.30 17.07
C LEU A 84 -5.40 -5.27 18.31
N ALA A 85 -6.50 -6.04 18.30
CA ALA A 85 -7.36 -6.18 19.48
C ALA A 85 -6.61 -6.86 20.64
N TYR A 86 -5.80 -7.87 20.35
CA TYR A 86 -4.90 -8.47 21.34
C TYR A 86 -3.92 -7.43 21.89
N ASP A 87 -3.33 -6.58 21.04
CA ASP A 87 -2.40 -5.54 21.49
C ASP A 87 -3.07 -4.53 22.45
N VAL A 88 -4.32 -4.14 22.16
CA VAL A 88 -5.12 -3.30 23.06
C VAL A 88 -5.37 -3.99 24.40
N LEU A 89 -5.74 -5.27 24.40
CA LEU A 89 -6.00 -6.02 25.63
C LEU A 89 -4.72 -6.27 26.44
N GLN A 90 -3.61 -6.60 25.78
CA GLN A 90 -2.32 -6.82 26.44
C GLN A 90 -1.81 -5.53 27.08
N LEU A 91 -1.84 -4.42 26.36
CA LEU A 91 -1.47 -3.11 26.91
C LEU A 91 -2.44 -2.68 28.01
N GLY A 92 -3.75 -2.92 27.83
CA GLY A 92 -4.75 -2.69 28.87
C GLY A 92 -4.46 -3.49 30.14
N GLY A 93 -4.02 -4.75 30.02
CA GLY A 93 -3.61 -5.56 31.15
C GLY A 93 -2.37 -5.01 31.87
N LEU A 94 -1.37 -4.52 31.13
CA LEU A 94 -0.22 -3.83 31.74
C LEU A 94 -0.66 -2.57 32.48
N LEU A 95 -1.46 -1.73 31.84
CA LEU A 95 -1.97 -0.49 32.43
C LEU A 95 -2.81 -0.77 33.68
N PHE A 96 -3.65 -1.81 33.66
CA PHE A 96 -4.40 -2.26 34.83
C PHE A 96 -3.48 -2.54 36.02
N LEU A 97 -2.36 -3.21 35.81
CA LEU A 97 -1.39 -3.52 36.87
C LEU A 97 -0.58 -2.30 37.32
N THR A 98 -0.52 -1.25 36.51
CA THR A 98 0.39 -0.11 36.71
C THR A 98 -0.33 1.24 36.84
N GLY A 99 -1.56 1.28 37.35
CA GLY A 99 -2.25 2.55 37.68
C GLY A 99 -3.40 2.97 36.76
N GLY A 100 -3.81 2.13 35.80
CA GLY A 100 -5.00 2.37 34.97
C GLY A 100 -4.92 3.65 34.15
N LEU A 101 -5.94 4.51 34.28
CA LEU A 101 -6.00 5.81 33.59
C LEU A 101 -4.97 6.83 34.07
N ASP A 102 -4.49 6.68 35.31
CA ASP A 102 -3.50 7.59 35.90
C ASP A 102 -2.09 7.31 35.36
N ASN A 103 -1.91 6.18 34.67
CA ASN A 103 -0.66 5.83 34.04
C ASN A 103 -0.41 6.72 32.80
N PRO A 104 0.74 7.41 32.69
CA PRO A 104 1.01 8.32 31.57
C PRO A 104 1.07 7.60 30.21
N PHE A 105 1.33 6.30 30.18
CA PHE A 105 1.34 5.49 28.96
C PHE A 105 -0.07 5.11 28.46
N ILE A 106 -1.14 5.57 29.11
CA ILE A 106 -2.53 5.35 28.65
C ILE A 106 -2.74 5.82 27.20
N ILE A 107 -2.01 6.85 26.77
CA ILE A 107 -2.03 7.37 25.39
C ILE A 107 -1.62 6.32 24.35
N LEU A 108 -0.86 5.29 24.74
CA LEU A 108 -0.40 4.25 23.81
C LEU A 108 -1.53 3.32 23.36
N LEU A 109 -2.68 3.30 24.07
CA LEU A 109 -3.89 2.61 23.58
C LEU A 109 -4.40 3.18 22.25
N LEU A 110 -3.99 4.40 21.88
CA LEU A 110 -4.31 5.01 20.59
C LEU A 110 -3.52 4.38 19.43
N VAL A 111 -2.32 3.83 19.68
CA VAL A 111 -1.42 3.36 18.61
C VAL A 111 -2.06 2.27 17.75
N PRO A 112 -2.69 1.20 18.30
CA PRO A 112 -3.40 0.22 17.48
C PRO A 112 -4.53 0.82 16.64
N VAL A 113 -5.20 1.87 17.13
CA VAL A 113 -6.26 2.58 16.40
C VAL A 113 -5.68 3.32 15.20
N VAL A 114 -4.55 4.04 15.37
CA VAL A 114 -3.85 4.71 14.27
C VAL A 114 -3.41 3.72 13.20
N VAL A 115 -2.80 2.59 13.62
CA VAL A 115 -2.37 1.53 12.71
C VAL A 115 -3.56 0.95 11.96
N SER A 116 -4.68 0.67 12.65
CA SER A 116 -5.91 0.19 12.03
C SER A 116 -6.47 1.20 11.03
N ALA A 117 -6.59 2.47 11.40
CA ALA A 117 -7.20 3.50 10.56
C ALA A 117 -6.41 3.74 9.26
N THR A 118 -5.07 3.66 9.32
CA THR A 118 -4.19 3.81 8.15
C THR A 118 -4.21 2.59 7.24
N THR A 119 -4.49 1.39 7.76
CA THR A 119 -4.22 0.13 7.03
C THR A 119 -5.43 -0.78 6.81
N LEU A 120 -6.47 -0.71 7.65
CA LEU A 120 -7.67 -1.56 7.66
C LEU A 120 -8.93 -0.76 7.37
N ALA A 121 -9.99 -1.41 6.89
CA ALA A 121 -11.23 -0.71 6.50
C ALA A 121 -11.86 0.07 7.69
N PRO A 122 -12.82 0.97 7.45
CA PRO A 122 -13.42 1.79 8.52
C PRO A 122 -14.10 0.94 9.59
N ARG A 123 -14.80 -0.13 9.20
CA ARG A 123 -15.51 -1.02 10.13
C ARG A 123 -14.60 -1.64 11.21
N PRO A 124 -13.51 -2.37 10.90
CA PRO A 124 -12.62 -2.90 11.93
C PRO A 124 -11.93 -1.79 12.75
N THR A 125 -11.68 -0.62 12.16
CA THR A 125 -11.15 0.53 12.89
C THR A 125 -12.15 1.02 13.95
N MET A 126 -13.43 1.18 13.58
CA MET A 126 -14.48 1.59 14.53
C MET A 126 -14.66 0.57 15.66
N LEU A 127 -14.64 -0.73 15.34
CA LEU A 127 -14.71 -1.79 16.36
C LEU A 127 -13.51 -1.76 17.30
N LEU A 128 -12.30 -1.52 16.77
CA LEU A 128 -11.10 -1.41 17.59
C LEU A 128 -11.11 -0.14 18.47
N SER A 129 -11.56 1.00 17.93
CA SER A 129 -11.74 2.22 18.72
C SER A 129 -12.75 2.00 19.85
N LEU A 130 -13.86 1.31 19.57
CA LEU A 130 -14.84 0.95 20.59
C LEU A 130 -14.20 0.07 21.68
N LEU A 131 -13.41 -0.93 21.28
CA LEU A 131 -12.66 -1.78 22.23
C LEU A 131 -11.71 -0.94 23.10
N VAL A 132 -10.98 0.01 22.53
CA VAL A 132 -10.10 0.92 23.29
C VAL A 132 -10.90 1.74 24.30
N VAL A 133 -12.04 2.30 23.90
CA VAL A 133 -12.91 3.04 24.81
C VAL A 133 -13.43 2.14 25.94
N THR A 134 -13.86 0.92 25.62
CA THR A 134 -14.32 -0.06 26.62
C THR A 134 -13.21 -0.43 27.61
N VAL A 135 -12.00 -0.71 27.12
CA VAL A 135 -10.84 -1.01 27.96
C VAL A 135 -10.49 0.20 28.83
N ALA A 136 -10.42 1.40 28.27
CA ALA A 136 -10.13 2.62 29.02
C ALA A 136 -11.19 2.93 30.08
N SER A 137 -12.48 2.74 29.77
CA SER A 137 -13.56 2.86 30.77
C SER A 137 -13.41 1.83 31.88
N GLY A 138 -13.09 0.57 31.55
CA GLY A 138 -12.80 -0.47 32.54
C GLY A 138 -11.63 -0.09 33.45
N LEU A 139 -10.55 0.43 32.88
CA LEU A 139 -9.37 0.92 33.61
C LEU A 139 -9.67 2.12 34.50
N GLY A 140 -10.70 2.92 34.19
CA GLY A 140 -11.14 4.03 35.05
C GLY A 140 -11.99 3.59 36.23
N LEU A 141 -12.64 2.42 36.12
CA LEU A 141 -13.48 1.87 37.19
C LEU A 141 -12.68 0.97 38.14
N ALA A 142 -11.73 0.22 37.61
CA ALA A 142 -10.89 -0.69 38.38
C ALA A 142 -9.49 -0.77 37.80
N HIS A 143 -8.50 -0.63 38.67
CA HIS A 143 -7.09 -0.81 38.35
C HIS A 143 -6.29 -1.05 39.65
N GLY A 144 -5.09 -1.62 39.51
CA GLY A 144 -4.10 -1.64 40.56
C GLY A 144 -3.56 -0.24 40.87
N PRO A 145 -2.94 -0.03 42.03
CA PRO A 145 -2.37 1.26 42.39
C PRO A 145 -1.27 1.64 41.41
N LEU A 146 -1.15 2.94 41.13
CA LEU A 146 -0.02 3.47 40.37
C LEU A 146 1.27 3.21 41.17
N PRO A 147 2.29 2.53 40.60
CA PRO A 147 3.57 2.33 41.26
C PRO A 147 4.20 3.68 41.63
N TRP A 148 4.51 3.87 42.90
CA TRP A 148 5.03 5.12 43.45
C TRP A 148 6.01 4.88 44.59
N TYR A 149 6.58 5.95 45.16
CA TYR A 149 7.51 5.84 46.28
C TYR A 149 6.89 5.05 47.45
N PRO A 150 7.65 4.12 48.08
CA PRO A 150 7.17 3.35 49.22
C PRO A 150 6.60 4.24 50.32
N GLY A 151 5.40 3.90 50.81
CA GLY A 151 4.72 4.66 51.87
C GLY A 151 3.96 5.91 51.39
N ALA A 152 4.01 6.25 50.10
CA ALA A 152 3.22 7.32 49.51
C ALA A 152 2.31 6.76 48.40
N GLN A 153 1.09 7.28 48.28
CA GLN A 153 0.20 6.99 47.17
C GLN A 153 -0.05 8.27 46.38
N LEU A 154 0.18 8.22 45.07
CA LEU A 154 -0.22 9.28 44.17
C LEU A 154 -1.66 9.02 43.73
N THR A 155 -2.61 9.65 44.39
CA THR A 155 -4.03 9.63 43.98
C THR A 155 -4.35 10.92 43.24
N LEU A 156 -4.64 10.81 41.94
CA LEU A 156 -5.05 11.97 41.17
C LEU A 156 -6.52 12.31 41.48
N PRO A 157 -6.90 13.60 41.46
CA PRO A 157 -8.31 13.98 41.58
C PRO A 157 -9.15 13.30 40.49
N PRO A 158 -10.34 12.74 40.79
CA PRO A 158 -11.15 12.01 39.80
C PRO A 158 -11.46 12.82 38.53
N ILE A 159 -11.56 14.14 38.67
CA ILE A 159 -11.77 15.06 37.53
C ILE A 159 -10.59 15.05 36.55
N TYR A 160 -9.37 14.83 37.02
CA TYR A 160 -8.18 14.73 36.18
C TYR A 160 -8.20 13.42 35.38
N SER A 161 -8.46 12.29 36.03
CA SER A 161 -8.55 10.98 35.38
C SER A 161 -9.71 10.93 34.38
N ALA A 162 -10.85 11.55 34.72
CA ALA A 162 -11.98 11.74 33.79
C ALA A 162 -11.59 12.60 32.58
N GLY A 163 -10.83 13.69 32.79
CA GLY A 163 -10.28 14.51 31.71
C GLY A 163 -9.34 13.71 30.80
N GLY A 164 -8.47 12.86 31.37
CA GLY A 164 -7.62 11.94 30.61
C GLY A 164 -8.41 10.94 29.78
N TRP A 165 -9.48 10.37 30.34
CA TRP A 165 -10.40 9.49 29.61
C TRP A 165 -11.08 10.20 28.45
N VAL A 166 -11.65 11.40 28.69
CA VAL A 166 -12.27 12.21 27.63
C VAL A 166 -11.25 12.53 26.54
N ALA A 167 -10.03 12.93 26.91
CA ALA A 167 -8.96 13.22 25.96
C ALA A 167 -8.62 12.00 25.10
N LEU A 168 -8.52 10.80 25.68
CA LEU A 168 -8.27 9.57 24.94
C LEU A 168 -9.42 9.23 23.97
N VAL A 169 -10.68 9.35 24.42
CA VAL A 169 -11.88 9.11 23.59
C VAL A 169 -11.90 10.10 22.43
N SER A 170 -11.70 11.39 22.70
CA SER A 170 -11.59 12.42 21.67
C SER A 170 -10.45 12.13 20.71
N ALA A 171 -9.26 11.75 21.19
CA ALA A 171 -8.13 11.40 20.34
C ALA A 171 -8.46 10.19 19.43
N CYS A 172 -9.15 9.17 19.94
CA CYS A 172 -9.61 8.04 19.13
C CYS A 172 -10.60 8.47 18.04
N ALA A 173 -11.56 9.34 18.38
CA ALA A 173 -12.53 9.87 17.42
C ALA A 173 -11.86 10.72 16.34
N PHE A 174 -11.01 11.68 16.74
CA PHE A 174 -10.27 12.55 15.82
C PHE A 174 -9.35 11.73 14.92
N THR A 175 -8.57 10.81 15.49
CA THR A 175 -7.69 9.93 14.71
C THR A 175 -8.49 9.10 13.72
N GLY A 176 -9.58 8.46 14.16
CA GLY A 176 -10.43 7.65 13.29
C GLY A 176 -10.97 8.45 12.10
N ILE A 177 -11.48 9.66 12.33
CA ILE A 177 -12.02 10.53 11.28
C ILE A 177 -10.91 11.05 10.36
N TYR A 178 -9.85 11.62 10.94
CA TYR A 178 -8.79 12.27 10.18
C TYR A 178 -7.99 11.27 9.35
N THR A 179 -7.57 10.15 9.95
CA THR A 179 -6.83 9.12 9.23
C THR A 179 -7.67 8.48 8.13
N PHE A 180 -8.99 8.33 8.33
CA PHE A 180 -9.89 7.88 7.27
C PHE A 180 -9.93 8.87 6.10
N ARG A 181 -10.06 10.18 6.37
CA ARG A 181 -10.05 11.24 5.35
C ARG A 181 -8.76 11.22 4.53
N VAL A 182 -7.60 11.23 5.20
CA VAL A 182 -6.29 11.21 4.53
C VAL A 182 -6.10 9.94 3.69
N ALA A 183 -6.53 8.77 4.21
CA ALA A 183 -6.44 7.52 3.47
C ALA A 183 -7.40 7.45 2.26
N GLU A 184 -8.50 8.21 2.27
CA GLU A 184 -9.37 8.35 1.11
C GLU A 184 -8.76 9.28 0.05
N GLU A 185 -8.21 10.42 0.46
CA GLU A 185 -7.52 11.37 -0.42
C GLU A 185 -6.32 10.73 -1.12
N ALA A 186 -5.46 10.04 -0.37
CA ALA A 186 -4.31 9.32 -0.93
C ALA A 186 -4.72 8.27 -1.98
N ARG A 187 -5.90 7.65 -1.80
CA ARG A 187 -6.44 6.67 -2.75
C ARG A 187 -7.01 7.34 -4.00
N GLN A 188 -7.66 8.49 -3.87
CA GLN A 188 -8.11 9.27 -5.04
C GLN A 188 -6.91 9.71 -5.87
N LEU A 189 -5.84 10.18 -5.22
CA LEU A 189 -4.57 10.52 -5.86
C LEU A 189 -3.93 9.32 -6.57
N ALA A 190 -3.82 8.17 -5.89
CA ALA A 190 -3.26 6.96 -6.49
C ALA A 190 -4.07 6.46 -7.71
N LYS A 191 -5.41 6.58 -7.66
CA LYS A 191 -6.27 6.24 -8.81
C LYS A 191 -6.05 7.20 -9.98
N ALA A 192 -5.97 8.50 -9.70
CA ALA A 192 -5.69 9.50 -10.72
C ALA A 192 -4.31 9.27 -11.37
N LEU A 193 -3.29 8.98 -10.57
CA LEU A 193 -1.94 8.68 -11.06
C LEU A 193 -1.91 7.44 -11.97
N ASN A 194 -2.55 6.34 -11.55
CA ASN A 194 -2.64 5.15 -12.40
C ASN A 194 -3.35 5.45 -13.73
N ALA A 195 -4.40 6.27 -13.72
CA ALA A 195 -5.08 6.68 -14.94
C ALA A 195 -4.15 7.51 -15.85
N THR A 196 -3.39 8.45 -15.29
CA THR A 196 -2.41 9.24 -16.06
C THR A 196 -1.27 8.38 -16.63
N GLU A 197 -0.77 7.40 -15.86
CA GLU A 197 0.27 6.48 -16.32
C GLU A 197 -0.23 5.60 -17.49
N MET A 198 -1.49 5.16 -17.44
CA MET A 198 -2.09 4.41 -18.56
C MET A 198 -2.23 5.26 -19.83
N VAL A 199 -2.60 6.54 -19.70
CA VAL A 199 -2.69 7.46 -20.84
C VAL A 199 -1.29 7.72 -21.41
N LEU A 200 -0.32 8.03 -20.56
CA LEU A 200 1.06 8.30 -20.98
C LEU A 200 1.70 7.07 -21.66
N ALA A 201 1.50 5.87 -21.11
CA ALA A 201 1.99 4.64 -21.72
C ALA A 201 1.39 4.40 -23.12
N ARG A 202 0.11 4.79 -23.32
CA ARG A 202 -0.54 4.70 -24.62
C ARG A 202 0.04 5.70 -25.62
N GLU A 203 0.25 6.95 -25.22
CA GLU A 203 0.88 7.97 -26.08
C GLU A 203 2.31 7.59 -26.47
N GLN A 204 3.12 7.11 -25.52
CA GLN A 204 4.47 6.62 -25.81
C GLN A 204 4.48 5.46 -26.81
N HIS A 205 3.53 4.53 -26.70
CA HIS A 205 3.43 3.43 -27.63
C HIS A 205 3.01 3.89 -29.04
N LEU A 206 2.10 4.85 -29.15
CA LEU A 206 1.72 5.45 -30.45
C LEU A 206 2.89 6.22 -31.06
N SER A 207 3.53 7.10 -30.30
CA SER A 207 4.71 7.85 -30.77
C SER A 207 5.87 6.93 -31.21
N ALA A 208 6.09 5.81 -30.52
CA ALA A 208 7.08 4.82 -30.93
C ALA A 208 6.70 4.13 -32.26
N LEU A 209 5.42 3.87 -32.51
CA LEU A 209 4.94 3.33 -33.79
C LEU A 209 5.11 4.35 -34.92
N ASP A 210 4.79 5.62 -34.68
CA ASP A 210 4.98 6.68 -35.67
C ASP A 210 6.46 6.89 -36.00
N GLY A 211 7.33 6.86 -34.99
CA GLY A 211 8.79 6.89 -35.19
C GLY A 211 9.32 5.71 -36.00
N LEU A 212 8.83 4.49 -35.75
CA LEU A 212 9.19 3.29 -36.53
C LEU A 212 8.64 3.33 -37.96
N ALA A 213 7.42 3.82 -38.15
CA ALA A 213 6.81 3.98 -39.46
C ALA A 213 7.58 5.00 -40.31
N ALA A 214 7.94 6.14 -39.73
CA ALA A 214 8.77 7.15 -40.37
C ALA A 214 10.17 6.62 -40.73
N ALA A 215 10.82 5.91 -39.80
CA ALA A 215 12.12 5.30 -40.05
C ALA A 215 12.07 4.23 -41.15
N ALA A 216 11.08 3.34 -41.14
CA ALA A 216 10.91 2.31 -42.16
C ALA A 216 10.62 2.92 -43.55
N ALA A 217 9.83 4.00 -43.62
CA ALA A 217 9.58 4.73 -44.86
C ALA A 217 10.87 5.33 -45.45
N HIS A 218 11.73 5.89 -44.60
CA HIS A 218 13.00 6.47 -45.04
C HIS A 218 14.01 5.40 -45.52
N GLU A 219 14.22 4.35 -44.71
CA GLU A 219 15.22 3.30 -44.99
C GLU A 219 14.82 2.38 -46.15
N LEU A 220 13.52 2.09 -46.35
CA LEU A 220 13.04 1.27 -47.48
C LEU A 220 12.72 2.08 -48.74
N GLY A 221 12.52 3.40 -48.63
CA GLY A 221 12.19 4.25 -49.76
C GLY A 221 13.30 4.31 -50.81
N THR A 222 14.55 4.48 -50.37
CA THR A 222 15.74 4.52 -51.24
C THR A 222 15.95 3.21 -52.03
N PRO A 223 16.04 2.01 -51.41
CA PRO A 223 16.26 0.78 -52.15
C PRO A 223 15.09 0.44 -53.09
N LEU A 224 13.85 0.72 -52.72
CA LEU A 224 12.70 0.54 -53.62
C LEU A 224 12.74 1.51 -54.82
N ALA A 225 13.17 2.76 -54.61
CA ALA A 225 13.38 3.69 -55.70
C ALA A 225 14.48 3.21 -56.67
N THR A 226 15.56 2.64 -56.14
CA THR A 226 16.63 2.04 -56.95
C THR A 226 16.12 0.81 -57.72
N ILE A 227 15.38 -0.10 -57.08
CA ILE A 227 14.80 -1.28 -57.74
C ILE A 227 13.84 -0.86 -58.86
N ALA A 228 12.96 0.11 -58.60
CA ALA A 228 12.03 0.63 -59.61
C ALA A 228 12.77 1.27 -60.80
N LEU A 229 13.85 2.01 -60.55
CA LEU A 229 14.68 2.59 -61.61
C LEU A 229 15.30 1.51 -62.48
N VAL A 230 15.97 0.52 -61.88
CA VAL A 230 16.64 -0.57 -62.59
C VAL A 230 15.63 -1.42 -63.35
N ALA A 231 14.48 -1.75 -62.76
CA ALA A 231 13.42 -2.51 -63.44
C ALA A 231 12.91 -1.76 -64.67
N ARG A 232 12.76 -0.44 -64.60
CA ARG A 232 12.29 0.41 -65.70
C ARG A 232 13.34 0.60 -66.81
N GLU A 233 14.62 0.56 -66.45
CA GLU A 233 15.73 0.54 -67.43
C GLU A 233 15.78 -0.80 -68.15
N LEU A 234 15.65 -1.91 -67.42
CA LEU A 234 15.57 -3.25 -68.01
C LEU A 234 14.37 -3.35 -68.96
N GLU A 235 13.18 -2.90 -68.54
CA GLU A 235 11.96 -2.88 -69.36
C GLU A 235 12.16 -2.19 -70.72
N ARG A 236 13.02 -1.17 -70.79
CA ARG A 236 13.36 -0.44 -72.03
C ARG A 236 14.45 -1.11 -72.87
N ALA A 237 15.28 -1.96 -72.27
CA ALA A 237 16.46 -2.53 -72.90
C ALA A 237 16.20 -3.87 -73.62
N ILE A 238 15.10 -4.56 -73.28
CA ILE A 238 14.75 -5.87 -73.85
C ILE A 238 13.68 -5.74 -74.96
N PRO A 239 13.70 -6.62 -75.98
CA PRO A 239 12.67 -6.65 -77.01
C PRO A 239 11.28 -7.02 -76.45
N PRO A 240 10.18 -6.50 -77.04
CA PRO A 240 8.82 -6.77 -76.55
C PRO A 240 8.40 -8.25 -76.59
N ASP A 241 9.02 -9.08 -77.44
CA ASP A 241 8.79 -10.54 -77.50
C ASP A 241 9.77 -11.36 -76.64
N SER A 242 10.51 -10.74 -75.72
CA SER A 242 11.42 -11.48 -74.84
C SER A 242 10.64 -12.29 -73.79
N GLU A 243 11.10 -13.49 -73.48
CA GLU A 243 10.51 -14.39 -72.47
C GLU A 243 10.36 -13.73 -71.08
N HIS A 244 11.18 -12.72 -70.77
CA HIS A 244 11.22 -12.05 -69.46
C HIS A 244 10.51 -10.68 -69.41
N ALA A 245 9.85 -10.25 -70.50
CA ALA A 245 9.22 -8.93 -70.57
C ALA A 245 8.12 -8.76 -69.51
N ASP A 246 7.25 -9.77 -69.36
CA ASP A 246 6.15 -9.76 -68.38
C ASP A 246 6.67 -9.77 -66.93
N ASP A 247 7.74 -10.51 -66.64
CA ASP A 247 8.35 -10.59 -65.30
C ASP A 247 8.95 -9.24 -64.87
N ILE A 248 9.57 -8.51 -65.80
CA ILE A 248 10.20 -7.20 -65.52
C ILE A 248 9.14 -6.11 -65.36
N ALA A 249 8.07 -6.14 -66.16
CA ALA A 249 6.90 -5.30 -65.95
C ALA A 249 6.26 -5.57 -64.57
N LEU A 250 6.16 -6.85 -64.18
CA LEU A 250 5.66 -7.24 -62.86
C LEU A 250 6.56 -6.71 -61.73
N LEU A 251 7.89 -6.85 -61.83
CA LEU A 251 8.85 -6.31 -60.85
C LEU A 251 8.69 -4.80 -60.66
N ASN A 252 8.60 -4.04 -61.76
CA ASN A 252 8.39 -2.61 -61.72
C ASN A 252 7.05 -2.26 -61.03
N SER A 253 5.97 -2.97 -61.39
CA SER A 253 4.65 -2.80 -60.76
C SER A 253 4.67 -3.07 -59.25
N GLN A 254 5.38 -4.11 -58.80
CA GLN A 254 5.48 -4.45 -57.37
C GLN A 254 6.34 -3.44 -56.61
N ALA A 255 7.46 -3.00 -57.19
CA ALA A 255 8.30 -1.98 -56.57
C ALA A 255 7.54 -0.65 -56.39
N GLN A 256 6.76 -0.23 -57.40
CA GLN A 256 5.90 0.94 -57.29
C GLN A 256 4.81 0.75 -56.24
N ARG A 257 4.15 -0.41 -56.22
CA ARG A 257 3.12 -0.73 -55.21
C ARG A 257 3.66 -0.70 -53.78
N CYS A 258 4.87 -1.22 -53.55
CA CYS A 258 5.52 -1.14 -52.24
C CYS A 258 5.78 0.31 -51.82
N ARG A 259 6.19 1.18 -52.75
CA ARG A 259 6.37 2.62 -52.49
C ARG A 259 5.05 3.31 -52.15
N ASP A 260 3.99 3.01 -52.87
CA ASP A 260 2.67 3.58 -52.63
C ASP A 260 2.11 3.16 -51.26
N ILE A 261 2.33 1.90 -50.85
CA ILE A 261 1.97 1.39 -49.52
C ILE A 261 2.76 2.13 -48.43
N LEU A 262 4.08 2.27 -48.59
CA LEU A 262 4.92 2.99 -47.63
C LEU A 262 4.50 4.45 -47.48
N ALA A 263 4.25 5.15 -48.60
CA ALA A 263 3.77 6.53 -48.58
C ALA A 263 2.43 6.68 -47.85
N LYS A 264 1.52 5.71 -48.01
CA LYS A 264 0.23 5.70 -47.32
C LYS A 264 0.35 5.44 -45.81
N ILE A 265 1.31 4.63 -45.39
CA ILE A 265 1.60 4.41 -43.97
C ILE A 265 2.15 5.69 -43.33
N THR A 266 3.03 6.42 -44.02
CA THR A 266 3.56 7.70 -43.52
C THR A 266 2.50 8.80 -43.44
N SER A 267 1.60 8.91 -44.43
CA SER A 267 0.54 9.92 -44.41
C SER A 267 -0.50 9.69 -43.31
N LEU A 268 -0.75 8.43 -42.93
CA LEU A 268 -1.65 8.08 -41.84
C LEU A 268 -1.05 8.36 -40.46
N SER A 269 0.28 8.40 -40.34
CA SER A 269 0.98 8.82 -39.12
C SER A 269 0.98 10.35 -38.93
N ASP A 270 1.04 11.14 -40.01
CA ASP A 270 1.00 12.62 -39.94
C ASP A 270 -0.41 13.19 -39.65
N GLU A 271 -1.49 12.47 -39.99
CA GLU A 271 -2.87 12.92 -39.77
C GLU A 271 -3.34 12.81 -38.30
N GLY A 272 -2.53 12.22 -37.42
CA GLY A 272 -2.81 12.10 -35.98
C GLY A 272 -2.35 13.29 -35.11
N ASP A 273 -1.63 14.26 -35.68
CA ASP A 273 -0.99 15.38 -34.97
C ASP A 273 -1.83 16.69 -34.95
N TYR A 274 -3.13 16.63 -35.26
CA TYR A 274 -4.06 17.78 -35.23
C TYR A 274 -5.26 17.62 -34.29
#